data_AF-A0A180F8Q1-F1
#
_entry.id   AF-A0A180F8Q1-F1
#
_cell.length_a   1.000
_cell.length_b   1.000
_cell.length_c   1.000
_cell.angle_alpha   90.00
_cell.angle_beta   90.00
_cell.angle_gamma   90.00
#
_symmetry.space_group_name_H-M   'P 1'
#
loop_
_entity.id
_entity.type
_entity.pdbx_description
1 polymer ?
#
loop_
_entity_poly.entity_id
_entity_poly.type
_entity_poly.pdbx_seq_one_letter_code
_entity_poly.pdbx_strand_id
1 'polypeptide(L)'
;MLIMSNVKERLLRFIKEKDINTSEFERKIGVSSGYVKNISKSIQPHVLEKIAKEFPDLNIEWMLINLGDMIRNSQSIGDISSSTVVGANVNGNGNSITHNEMDRMIDLQEKYIERLKKRDEQIDKLLDIINNMNKNK
;
A
#
# COMPACT_ATOMS: atom_id res chain seq x y z
N MET A 1 12.75 -4.78 19.41
CA MET A 1 12.34 -4.89 17.99
C MET A 1 10.83 -4.68 17.94
N LEU A 2 10.36 -3.47 17.61
CA LEU A 2 8.93 -3.17 17.57
C LEU A 2 8.33 -3.81 16.32
N ILE A 3 7.46 -4.80 16.50
CA ILE A 3 6.68 -5.42 15.43
C ILE A 3 5.69 -4.36 14.91
N MET A 4 5.99 -3.75 13.75
CA MET A 4 5.12 -2.77 13.10
C MET A 4 3.86 -3.45 12.55
N SER A 5 2.81 -3.51 13.35
CA SER A 5 1.71 -4.44 13.15
C SER A 5 0.61 -3.90 12.22
N ASN A 6 0.54 -2.58 12.03
CA ASN A 6 -0.55 -1.95 11.26
C ASN A 6 -0.07 -0.84 10.30
N VAL A 7 -0.95 -0.50 9.35
CA VAL A 7 -0.71 0.52 8.31
C VAL A 7 -0.39 1.88 8.91
N LYS A 8 -1.04 2.24 10.03
CA LYS A 8 -0.84 3.51 10.73
C LYS A 8 0.60 3.67 11.21
N GLU A 9 1.15 2.66 11.86
CA GLU A 9 2.53 2.70 12.35
C GLU A 9 3.53 2.87 11.21
N ARG A 10 3.35 2.11 10.11
CA ARG A 10 4.22 2.22 8.93
C ARG A 10 4.15 3.61 8.30
N LEU A 11 2.95 4.19 8.24
CA LEU A 11 2.78 5.55 7.78
C LEU A 11 3.48 6.57 8.69
N LEU A 12 3.36 6.43 10.02
CA LEU A 12 4.05 7.30 10.98
C LEU A 12 5.57 7.19 10.86
N ARG A 13 6.11 6.00 10.59
CA ARG A 13 7.55 5.81 10.33
C ARG A 13 7.99 6.53 9.07
N PHE A 14 7.24 6.40 7.98
CA PHE A 14 7.53 7.12 6.75
C PHE A 14 7.48 8.65 6.93
N ILE A 15 6.45 9.16 7.62
CA ILE A 15 6.32 10.58 7.95
C ILE A 15 7.55 11.09 8.70
N LYS A 16 8.02 10.30 9.68
CA LYS A 16 9.25 10.61 10.44
C LYS A 16 10.50 10.59 9.56
N GLU A 17 10.63 9.62 8.66
CA GLU A 17 11.76 9.55 7.72
C GLU A 17 11.81 10.77 6.79
N LYS A 18 10.65 11.27 6.38
CA LYS A 18 10.50 12.45 5.54
C LYS A 18 10.77 13.78 6.24
N ASP A 19 11.01 13.75 7.55
CA ASP A 19 11.20 14.93 8.39
C ASP A 19 10.05 15.94 8.28
N ILE A 20 8.82 15.45 8.12
CA ILE A 20 7.60 16.26 8.14
C ILE A 20 6.72 15.85 9.31
N ASN A 21 5.86 16.75 9.77
CA ASN A 21 4.87 16.42 10.79
C ASN A 21 3.62 15.76 10.17
N THR A 22 2.84 15.08 11.00
CA THR A 22 1.62 14.36 10.57
C THR A 22 0.58 15.29 9.95
N SER A 23 0.43 16.50 10.47
CA SER A 23 -0.54 17.48 9.96
C SER A 23 -0.17 17.99 8.57
N GLU A 24 1.12 18.14 8.30
CA GLU A 24 1.63 18.49 6.97
C GLU A 24 1.41 17.35 5.97
N PHE A 25 1.68 16.11 6.39
CA PHE A 25 1.37 14.94 5.57
C PHE A 25 -0.13 14.90 5.21
N GLU A 26 -1.02 15.04 6.19
CA GLU A 26 -2.48 15.05 6.01
C GLU A 26 -2.93 16.18 5.07
N ARG A 27 -2.33 17.37 5.20
CA ARG A 27 -2.58 18.51 4.32
C ARG A 27 -2.17 18.23 2.87
N LYS A 28 -0.97 17.65 2.65
CA LYS A 28 -0.47 17.32 1.31
C LYS A 28 -1.39 16.34 0.59
N ILE A 29 -1.84 15.29 1.27
CA ILE A 29 -2.77 14.31 0.70
C ILE A 29 -4.24 14.76 0.73
N GLY A 30 -4.53 15.99 1.15
CA GLY A 30 -5.88 16.57 1.15
C GLY A 30 -6.90 15.78 1.97
N VAL A 31 -6.55 15.39 3.20
CA VAL A 31 -7.45 14.78 4.19
C VAL A 31 -7.57 15.65 5.45
N SER A 32 -8.52 15.34 6.33
CA SER A 32 -8.72 16.08 7.58
C SER A 32 -7.57 15.87 8.58
N SER A 33 -7.32 16.87 9.41
CA SER A 33 -6.37 16.78 10.52
C SER A 33 -6.76 15.65 11.47
N GLY A 34 -5.82 14.75 11.76
CA GLY A 34 -6.05 13.56 12.58
C GLY A 34 -6.49 12.32 11.81
N TYR A 35 -6.58 12.37 10.47
CA TYR A 35 -6.83 11.20 9.64
C TYR A 35 -5.87 10.05 9.98
N VAL A 36 -4.56 10.30 10.02
CA VAL A 36 -3.53 9.29 10.30
C VAL A 36 -3.73 8.68 11.69
N LYS A 37 -4.11 9.51 12.67
CA LYS A 37 -4.41 9.05 14.03
C LYS A 37 -5.61 8.08 14.05
N ASN A 38 -6.59 8.31 13.19
CA ASN A 38 -7.86 7.57 13.12
C ASN A 38 -7.86 6.41 12.13
N ILE A 39 -6.73 6.11 11.46
CA ILE A 39 -6.59 4.90 10.64
C ILE A 39 -6.86 3.67 11.53
N SER A 40 -7.90 2.92 11.18
CA SER A 40 -8.35 1.75 11.95
C SER A 40 -7.72 0.45 11.44
N LYS A 41 -8.09 0.01 10.24
CA LYS A 41 -7.61 -1.24 9.61
C LYS A 41 -7.21 -1.09 8.15
N SER A 42 -7.78 -0.12 7.44
CA SER A 42 -7.55 0.09 6.00
C SER A 42 -7.53 1.57 5.66
N ILE A 43 -6.89 1.87 4.53
CA ILE A 43 -6.92 3.18 3.87
C ILE A 43 -7.87 3.06 2.68
N GLN A 44 -8.72 4.06 2.48
CA GLN A 44 -9.65 4.05 1.36
C GLN A 44 -8.90 4.22 0.03
N PRO A 45 -9.34 3.60 -1.08
CA PRO A 45 -8.62 3.65 -2.37
C PRO A 45 -8.31 5.08 -2.85
N HIS A 46 -9.25 6.01 -2.70
CA HIS A 46 -9.05 7.40 -3.11
C HIS A 46 -7.97 8.12 -2.28
N VAL A 47 -7.76 7.74 -1.02
CA VAL A 47 -6.69 8.30 -0.19
C VAL A 47 -5.36 7.67 -0.59
N LEU A 48 -5.36 6.38 -0.91
CA LEU A 48 -4.18 5.68 -1.39
C LEU A 48 -3.62 6.31 -2.68
N GLU A 49 -4.51 6.66 -3.62
CA GLU A 49 -4.15 7.36 -4.85
C GLU A 49 -3.48 8.71 -4.56
N LYS A 50 -4.04 9.50 -3.63
CA LYS A 50 -3.45 10.78 -3.21
C LYS A 50 -2.08 10.58 -2.55
N ILE A 51 -1.93 9.56 -1.70
CA ILE A 51 -0.63 9.23 -1.09
C ILE A 51 0.40 8.89 -2.17
N ALA A 52 0.05 8.01 -3.11
CA ALA A 52 0.96 7.60 -4.19
C ALA A 52 1.35 8.77 -5.10
N LYS A 53 0.45 9.72 -5.31
CA LYS A 53 0.69 10.93 -6.10
C LYS A 53 1.61 11.93 -5.39
N GLU A 54 1.37 12.21 -4.11
CA GLU A 54 2.13 13.20 -3.34
C GLU A 54 3.48 12.68 -2.82
N PHE A 55 3.58 11.37 -2.61
CA PHE A 55 4.76 10.68 -2.09
C PHE A 55 5.15 9.52 -3.02
N PRO A 56 5.62 9.81 -4.25
CA PRO A 56 5.92 8.78 -5.25
C PRO A 56 7.09 7.86 -4.86
N ASP A 57 7.90 8.31 -3.92
CA ASP A 57 9.01 7.54 -3.36
C ASP A 57 8.59 6.60 -2.22
N LEU A 58 7.38 6.74 -1.68
CA LEU A 58 6.84 5.77 -0.73
C LEU A 58 6.47 4.47 -1.47
N ASN A 59 6.99 3.35 -0.98
CA ASN A 59 6.52 2.05 -1.41
C ASN A 59 5.16 1.71 -0.75
N ILE A 60 4.11 1.73 -1.56
CA ILE A 60 2.74 1.40 -1.13
C ILE A 60 2.62 -0.05 -0.62
N GLU A 61 3.36 -1.00 -1.19
CA GLU A 61 3.35 -2.40 -0.74
C GLU A 61 3.95 -2.52 0.66
N TRP A 62 5.07 -1.83 0.91
CA TRP A 62 5.64 -1.74 2.24
C TRP A 62 4.65 -1.12 3.23
N MET A 63 4.00 -0.01 2.86
CA MET A 63 3.02 0.64 3.72
C MET A 63 1.81 -0.24 4.04
N LEU A 64 1.27 -0.99 3.08
CA LEU A 64 0.05 -1.78 3.26
C LEU A 64 0.29 -3.16 3.87
N ILE A 65 1.34 -3.85 3.45
CA ILE A 65 1.59 -5.26 3.79
C ILE A 65 2.99 -5.54 4.32
N ASN A 66 3.82 -4.51 4.52
CA ASN A 66 5.19 -4.62 5.02
C ASN A 66 6.12 -5.47 4.12
N LEU A 67 5.90 -5.39 2.80
CA LEU A 67 6.71 -6.07 1.81
C LEU A 67 7.66 -5.08 1.11
N GLY A 68 8.93 -5.47 0.98
CA GLY A 68 9.98 -4.64 0.38
C GLY A 68 10.46 -3.52 1.32
N ASP A 69 11.13 -2.53 0.74
CA ASP A 69 11.64 -1.37 1.47
C ASP A 69 10.64 -0.23 1.52
N MET A 70 10.75 0.62 2.53
CA MET A 70 9.87 1.78 2.74
C MET A 70 9.96 2.80 1.61
N ILE A 71 11.19 3.09 1.17
CA ILE A 71 11.46 4.06 0.11
C ILE A 71 11.80 3.29 -1.16
N ARG A 72 11.17 3.68 -2.27
CA ARG A 72 11.52 3.23 -3.61
C ARG A 72 12.84 3.87 -3.98
N ASN A 73 13.90 3.07 -4.06
CA ASN A 73 15.13 3.49 -4.70
C ASN A 73 14.82 3.70 -6.19
N SER A 74 14.76 4.96 -6.62
CA SER A 74 14.83 5.28 -8.04
C SER A 74 16.23 4.89 -8.50
N GLN A 75 16.38 3.71 -9.09
CA GLN A 75 17.51 3.50 -9.96
C GLN A 75 17.32 4.48 -11.13
N SER A 76 18.00 5.62 -11.03
CA SER A 76 18.15 6.55 -12.13
C SER A 76 18.71 5.76 -13.30
N ILE A 77 17.93 5.60 -14.37
CA ILE A 77 18.47 5.23 -15.67
C ILE A 77 19.50 6.30 -15.98
N GLY A 78 20.78 5.93 -15.90
CA GLY A 78 21.89 6.84 -16.04
C GLY A 78 21.81 7.61 -17.36
N ASP A 79 22.17 8.88 -17.27
CA ASP A 79 22.38 9.85 -18.33
C ASP A 79 22.96 9.20 -19.62
N ILE A 80 22.12 9.01 -20.65
CA ILE A 80 22.56 8.59 -21.99
C ILE A 80 22.85 9.85 -22.83
N SER A 81 23.63 10.78 -22.29
CA SER A 81 24.00 12.02 -22.99
C SER A 81 25.11 11.84 -24.05
N SER A 82 25.57 10.60 -24.29
CA SER A 82 26.72 10.31 -25.18
C SER A 82 26.53 9.11 -26.11
N SER A 83 25.29 8.78 -26.50
CA SER A 83 25.04 7.76 -27.54
C SER A 83 24.46 8.44 -28.78
N THR A 84 25.19 8.38 -29.89
CA THR A 84 24.76 8.83 -31.22
C THR A 84 23.32 8.39 -31.51
N VAL A 85 22.40 9.35 -31.57
CA VAL A 85 20.99 9.11 -31.88
C VAL A 85 20.85 8.83 -33.37
N VAL A 86 20.78 7.56 -33.75
CA VAL A 86 20.31 7.14 -35.08
C VAL A 86 19.00 6.39 -34.89
N GLY A 87 17.90 7.03 -35.30
CA GLY A 87 16.58 6.42 -35.39
C GLY A 87 15.57 6.96 -34.38
N ALA A 88 14.98 8.11 -34.70
CA ALA A 88 13.66 8.42 -34.17
C ALA A 88 12.66 7.39 -34.74
N ASN A 89 12.10 6.53 -33.89
CA ASN A 89 10.87 5.80 -34.19
C ASN A 89 9.82 6.18 -33.13
N VAL A 90 9.09 7.25 -33.41
CA VAL A 90 7.81 7.55 -32.75
C VAL A 90 6.72 6.75 -33.46
N ASN A 91 6.62 5.47 -33.13
CA ASN A 91 5.47 4.63 -33.48
C ASN A 91 4.62 4.38 -32.25
N GLY A 92 3.36 4.78 -32.33
CA GLY A 92 2.43 4.82 -31.22
C GLY A 92 1.86 3.46 -30.79
N ASN A 93 0.93 3.60 -29.85
CA ASN A 93 -0.09 2.64 -29.45
C ASN A 93 0.36 1.45 -28.59
N GLY A 94 -0.20 1.41 -27.37
CA GLY A 94 -0.37 0.18 -26.62
C GLY A 94 -0.27 0.41 -25.11
N ASN A 95 -1.38 0.25 -24.42
CA ASN A 95 -1.38 -0.23 -23.03
C ASN A 95 -0.56 -1.53 -22.99
N SER A 96 0.76 -1.42 -22.85
CA SER A 96 1.60 -2.58 -22.60
C SER A 96 1.51 -2.85 -21.12
N ILE A 97 0.40 -3.47 -20.68
CA ILE A 97 0.32 -4.10 -19.36
C ILE A 97 1.40 -5.17 -19.40
N THR A 98 2.54 -4.88 -18.80
CA THR A 98 3.61 -5.86 -18.72
C THR A 98 3.07 -7.06 -17.93
N HIS A 99 3.29 -8.29 -18.40
CA HIS A 99 2.79 -9.50 -17.72
C HIS A 99 3.12 -9.50 -16.21
N ASN A 100 4.30 -8.95 -15.87
CA ASN A 100 4.76 -8.77 -14.51
C ASN A 100 3.84 -7.92 -13.60
N GLU A 101 3.15 -6.91 -14.15
CA GLU A 101 2.21 -6.08 -13.38
C GLU A 101 0.88 -6.81 -13.16
N MET A 102 0.41 -7.58 -14.14
CA MET A 102 -0.78 -8.42 -14.01
C MET A 102 -0.54 -9.56 -13.00
N ASP A 103 0.62 -10.21 -13.06
CA ASP A 103 1.00 -11.28 -12.12
C ASP A 103 1.06 -10.77 -10.68
N ARG A 104 1.64 -9.58 -10.46
CA ARG A 104 1.63 -8.92 -9.14
C ARG A 104 0.23 -8.58 -8.67
N MET A 105 -0.63 -8.11 -9.56
CA MET A 105 -2.01 -7.79 -9.21
C MET A 105 -2.81 -9.05 -8.87
N ILE A 106 -2.57 -10.16 -9.57
CA ILE A 106 -3.18 -11.47 -9.28
C ILE A 106 -2.72 -11.97 -7.92
N ASP A 107 -1.41 -11.99 -7.64
CA ASP A 107 -0.85 -12.40 -6.34
C ASP A 107 -1.43 -11.55 -5.17
N LEU A 108 -1.58 -10.24 -5.38
CA LEU A 108 -2.18 -9.36 -4.39
C LEU A 108 -3.66 -9.67 -4.15
N GLN A 109 -4.43 -9.95 -5.21
CA GLN A 109 -5.83 -10.33 -5.10
C GLN A 109 -5.99 -11.69 -4.41
N GLU A 110 -5.18 -12.69 -4.74
CA GLU A 110 -5.19 -14.00 -4.10
C GLU A 110 -4.90 -13.91 -2.60
N LYS A 111 -3.87 -13.15 -2.21
CA LYS A 111 -3.54 -12.90 -0.80
C LYS A 111 -4.68 -12.19 -0.07
N TYR A 112 -5.37 -11.26 -0.73
CA TYR A 112 -6.54 -10.58 -0.14
C TYR A 112 -7.70 -11.55 0.09
N ILE A 113 -7.99 -12.41 -0.89
CA ILE A 113 -9.02 -13.46 -0.81
C ILE A 113 -8.69 -14.46 0.32
N GLU A 114 -7.44 -14.90 0.43
CA GLU A 114 -7.03 -15.83 1.49
C GLU A 114 -7.26 -15.23 2.89
N ARG A 115 -6.96 -13.94 3.06
CA ARG A 115 -7.21 -13.25 4.32
C ARG A 115 -8.70 -13.10 4.62
N LEU A 116 -9.54 -12.86 3.61
CA LEU A 116 -11.00 -12.83 3.78
C LEU A 116 -11.52 -14.20 4.25
N LYS A 117 -11.08 -15.30 3.61
CA LYS A 117 -11.43 -16.67 4.03
C LYS A 117 -11.07 -16.94 5.49
N LYS A 118 -9.85 -16.58 5.91
CA LYS A 118 -9.43 -16.71 7.32
C LYS A 118 -10.29 -15.90 8.29
N ARG A 119 -10.82 -14.76 7.85
CA ARG A 119 -11.74 -13.95 8.66
C ARG A 119 -13.11 -14.58 8.77
N ASP A 120 -13.64 -15.13 7.69
CA ASP A 120 -14.93 -15.83 7.70
C ASP A 120 -14.86 -17.05 8.62
N GLU A 121 -13.79 -17.84 8.55
CA GLU A 121 -13.58 -18.96 9.48
C GLU A 121 -13.50 -18.52 10.95
N GLN A 122 -12.90 -17.36 11.22
CA GLN A 122 -12.86 -16.79 12.57
C GLN A 122 -14.25 -16.35 13.04
N ILE A 123 -15.07 -15.80 12.13
CA ILE A 123 -16.45 -15.41 12.42
C ILE A 123 -17.29 -16.66 12.73
N ASP A 124 -17.17 -17.72 11.95
CA ASP A 124 -17.89 -18.98 12.19
C ASP A 124 -17.56 -19.57 13.56
N LYS A 125 -16.27 -19.62 13.93
CA LYS A 125 -15.85 -20.07 15.27
C LYS A 125 -16.43 -19.21 16.39
N LEU A 126 -16.51 -17.89 16.20
CA LEU A 126 -17.11 -17.00 17.19
C LEU A 126 -18.61 -17.25 17.33
N LEU A 127 -19.32 -17.47 16.22
CA LEU A 127 -20.74 -17.81 16.23
C LEU A 127 -21.00 -19.13 16.97
N ASP A 128 -20.17 -20.15 16.73
CA ASP A 128 -20.26 -21.42 17.45
C ASP A 128 -20.05 -21.25 18.95
N ILE A 129 -19.04 -20.48 19.36
CA ILE A 129 -18.77 -20.19 20.77
C ILE A 129 -19.98 -19.47 21.41
N ILE A 130 -20.54 -18.45 20.74
CA ILE A 130 -21.72 -17.72 21.23
C ILE A 130 -22.93 -18.65 21.39
N ASN A 131 -23.20 -19.49 20.39
CA ASN A 131 -24.31 -20.44 20.43
C ASN A 131 -24.16 -21.47 21.56
N ASN A 132 -22.94 -21.96 21.79
CA ASN A 132 -22.66 -22.91 22.86
C ASN A 132 -22.74 -22.25 24.25
N MET A 133 -22.34 -20.98 24.39
CA MET A 133 -22.51 -20.23 25.64
C MET A 133 -24.00 -19.97 25.96
N ASN A 134 -24.82 -19.70 24.96
CA ASN A 134 -26.26 -19.47 25.15
C ASN A 134 -27.05 -20.75 25.44
N LYS A 135 -26.58 -21.93 25.03
CA LYS A 135 -27.20 -23.23 25.37
C LYS A 135 -26.93 -23.69 26.82
N ASN A 136 -25.89 -23.14 27.46
CA ASN A 136 -25.47 -23.51 28.81
C ASN A 136 -25.99 -22.54 29.89
N LYS A 137 -26.98 -21.70 29.54
CA LYS A 137 -27.77 -20.86 30.45
C LYS A 137 -29.21 -21.36 30.45
#